data_AF-A0A257PI89-F1
#
_entry.id   AF-A0A257PI89-F1
#
_cell.length_a   1.000
_cell.length_b   1.000
_cell.length_c   1.000
_cell.angle_alpha   90.00
_cell.angle_beta   90.00
_cell.angle_gamma   90.00
#
_symmetry.space_group_name_H-M   'P 1'
#
loop_
_entity.id
_entity.type
_entity.pdbx_description
1 polymer ?
#
loop_
_entity_poly.entity_id
_entity_poly.type
_entity_poly.pdbx_seq_one_letter_code
_entity_poly.pdbx_strand_id
1 'polypeptide(L)' 'VESNAVEFLIHSLRKKLAPEVIKNVRGVGWMAPRETAPGAGHRP' A
#
# COMPACT_ATOMS: atom_id res chain seq x y z
N VAL A 1 16.11 -18.05 0.75
CA VAL A 1 15.04 -18.02 1.78
C VAL A 1 14.66 -16.58 2.10
N GLU A 2 14.28 -15.80 1.08
CA GLU A 2 14.12 -14.34 1.21
C GLU A 2 12.73 -13.82 0.81
N SER A 3 11.92 -14.63 0.12
CA SER A 3 10.58 -14.20 -0.34
C SER A 3 9.51 -14.16 0.75
N ASN A 4 9.68 -14.86 1.88
CA ASN A 4 8.61 -15.01 2.87
C ASN A 4 8.48 -13.80 3.84
N ALA A 5 9.57 -13.08 4.10
CA ALA A 5 9.57 -12.00 5.10
C ALA A 5 8.67 -10.82 4.68
N VAL A 6 8.68 -10.47 3.39
CA VAL A 6 7.83 -9.41 2.84
C VAL A 6 6.37 -9.83 2.90
N GLU A 7 6.03 -11.06 2.52
CA GLU A 7 4.66 -11.58 2.58
C GLU A 7 4.14 -11.60 4.03
N PHE A 8 4.96 -12.05 4.98
CA PHE A 8 4.64 -12.05 6.40
C PHE A 8 4.37 -10.62 6.93
N LEU A 9 5.19 -9.66 6.52
CA LEU A 9 5.02 -8.26 6.90
C LEU A 9 3.73 -7.67 6.30
N ILE A 10 3.48 -7.88 5.00
CA ILE A 10 2.27 -7.43 4.31
C ILE A 10 1.02 -8.05 4.96
N HIS A 11 1.06 -9.34 5.30
CA HIS A 11 -0.03 -10.03 6.00
C HIS A 11 -0.28 -9.40 7.38
N SER A 12 0.78 -9.20 8.16
CA SER A 12 0.69 -8.59 9.50
C SER A 12 0.16 -7.16 9.46
N LEU A 13 0.57 -6.37 8.45
CA LEU A 13 0.10 -5.00 8.25
C LEU A 13 -1.38 -4.97 7.88
N ARG A 14 -1.83 -5.79 6.92
CA ARG A 14 -3.26 -5.90 6.54
C ARG A 14 -4.16 -6.45 7.65
N LYS A 15 -3.60 -7.16 8.63
CA LYS A 15 -4.35 -7.62 9.81
C LYS A 15 -4.49 -6.50 10.85
N LYS A 16 -3.46 -5.67 11.01
CA LYS A 16 -3.43 -4.56 11.98
C LYS A 16 -4.09 -3.29 11.46
N LEU A 17 -4.08 -3.10 10.15
CA LEU A 17 -4.57 -1.92 9.42
C LEU A 17 -5.60 -2.36 8.39
N ALA A 18 -6.53 -1.48 8.02
CA ALA A 18 -7.54 -1.79 7.00
C ALA A 18 -6.87 -2.30 5.69
N PRO A 19 -7.47 -3.27 4.98
CA PRO A 19 -6.82 -3.93 3.83
C PRO A 19 -6.52 -2.98 2.67
N GLU A 20 -7.19 -1.83 2.62
CA GLU A 20 -7.02 -0.78 1.61
C GLU A 20 -5.67 -0.04 1.67
N VAL A 21 -4.93 -0.16 2.77
CA VAL A 21 -3.64 0.53 2.98
C VAL A 21 -2.50 -0.02 2.14
N ILE A 22 -2.64 -1.21 1.53
CA ILE A 22 -1.62 -1.83 0.68
C ILE A 22 -2.27 -2.41 -0.57
N LYS A 23 -1.99 -1.79 -1.72
CA LYS A 23 -2.45 -2.19 -3.05
C LYS A 23 -1.39 -3.04 -3.74
N ASN A 24 -1.84 -4.10 -4.42
CA ASN A 24 -0.98 -4.90 -5.30
C ASN A 24 -0.87 -4.20 -6.67
N VAL A 25 0.35 -3.98 -7.13
CA VAL A 25 0.66 -3.47 -8.46
C VAL A 25 1.29 -4.60 -9.26
N ARG A 26 0.58 -5.08 -10.29
CA ARG A 26 1.04 -6.21 -11.10
C ARG A 26 2.36 -5.86 -11.78
N GLY A 27 3.35 -6.77 -11.68
CA GLY A 27 4.69 -6.57 -12.24
C GLY A 27 5.59 -5.59 -11.49
N VAL A 28 5.14 -4.99 -10.39
CA VAL A 28 5.89 -3.96 -9.63
C VAL A 28 5.97 -4.27 -8.14
N GLY A 29 4.97 -4.95 -7.56
CA GLY A 29 4.95 -5.32 -6.14
C GLY A 29 3.78 -4.66 -5.40
N TRP A 30 4.06 -3.94 -4.32
CA TRP A 30 3.03 -3.36 -3.45
C TRP A 30 3.22 -1.85 -3.28
N MET A 31 2.12 -1.12 -3.13
CA MET A 31 2.13 0.32 -2.88
C MET A 31 1.15 0.68 -1.76
N ALA A 32 1.53 1.66 -0.94
CA ALA A 32 0.60 2.34 -0.03
C ALA A 32 -0.07 3.52 -0.77
N PRO A 33 -1.40 3.66 -0.72
CA PRO A 33 -2.07 4.82 -1.28
C PRO A 33 -1.64 6.07 -0.51
N ARG A 34 -1.29 7.13 -1.24
CA ARG A 34 -1.10 8.45 -0.63
C ARG A 34 -2.48 9.01 -0.34
N GLU A 35 -2.69 9.50 0.87
CA GLU A 35 -3.85 10.33 1.17
C GLU A 35 -3.78 11.52 0.22
N THR A 36 -4.73 11.59 -0.72
CA THR A 36 -4.84 12.73 -1.60
C THR A 36 -5.27 13.89 -0.72
N ALA A 37 -4.33 14.78 -0.41
CA ALA A 37 -4.64 16.03 0.26
C ALA A 37 -5.75 16.72 -0.54
N PRO A 38 -6.88 17.10 0.09
CA PRO A 38 -7.93 17.86 -0.57
C PRO A 38 -7.36 19.24 -0.94
N GLY A 39 -6.81 19.40 -2.14
CA GLY A 39 -6.25 20.67 -2.59
C GLY A 39 -5.17 20.60 -3.66
N ALA A 40 -4.61 19.43 -3.97
CA ALA A 40 -3.50 19.31 -4.93
C ALA A 40 -3.89 19.45 -6.43
N GLY A 41 -5.13 19.85 -6.75
CA GLY A 41 -5.65 19.87 -8.13
C GLY A 41 -6.54 21.05 -8.51
N HIS A 42 -6.62 22.11 -7.69
CA HIS A 42 -7.33 23.33 -8.09
C HIS A 42 -6.34 24.46 -8.33
N ARG A 43 -5.89 24.59 -9.57
CA ARG A 43 -5.42 25.86 -10.12
C ARG A 43 -6.33 26.17 -11.32
N PRO A 44 -6.91 27.38 -11.40
CA PRO A 44 -7.84 27.75 -12.46
C PRO A 44 -7.19 27.72 -13.84
#